data_AF-A0A7C2EUK0-F1
#
_entry.id   AF-A0A7C2EUK0-F1
#
_cell.length_a   1.000
_cell.length_b   1.000
_cell.length_c   1.000
_cell.angle_alpha   90.00
_cell.angle_beta   90.00
_cell.angle_gamma   90.00
#
_symmetry.space_group_name_H-M   'P 1'
#
loop_
_entity.id
_entity.type
_entity.pdbx_description
1 polymer ?
#
loop_
_entity_poly.entity_id
_entity_poly.type
_entity_poly.pdbx_seq_one_letter_code
_entity_poly.pdbx_strand_id
1 'polypeptide(L)'
;MSATQADYKPTWWRFAQDLQDRILPIYMEHEKRFDPWGVHGRMHICRSVIFAEWMARFFEDNLAVDMDFYAIRIATAFHDSGRENNGIDLWEKDSSKNCYEYVRSDSHDPRSVEYASYVSSLIEKSGGKDPAKSIVQDADVLEIMRPCCGHGGLAGFKRKYLRFCGSADELAANLPAASEVREALILEAWKWIRETEEFKLRMITSPAYFISLLDKLDHDRRRFPLLSTLV
;
A
#
# COMPACT_ATOMS: atom_id res chain seq x y z
N MET A 1 -18.15 -15.31 -23.96
CA MET A 1 -17.26 -14.14 -24.15
C MET A 1 -16.90 -13.63 -22.76
N SER A 2 -15.60 -13.56 -22.49
CA SER A 2 -14.96 -13.42 -21.17
C SER A 2 -15.22 -12.07 -20.50
N ALA A 3 -15.67 -12.07 -19.25
CA ALA A 3 -15.68 -10.90 -18.37
C ALA A 3 -14.50 -10.98 -17.39
N THR A 4 -13.30 -10.83 -17.92
CA THR A 4 -12.16 -10.30 -17.16
C THR A 4 -12.26 -8.79 -17.28
N GLN A 5 -12.91 -8.14 -16.32
CA GLN A 5 -12.76 -6.70 -16.14
C GLN A 5 -11.34 -6.50 -15.64
N ALA A 6 -10.40 -6.44 -16.58
CA ALA A 6 -9.00 -6.26 -16.25
C ALA A 6 -8.86 -4.95 -15.46
N ASP A 7 -8.23 -5.07 -14.29
CA ASP A 7 -8.04 -3.95 -13.36
C ASP A 7 -6.87 -3.12 -13.85
N TYR A 8 -7.16 -1.96 -14.42
CA TYR A 8 -6.18 -1.09 -15.08
C TYR A 8 -6.03 0.21 -14.29
N LYS A 9 -4.96 0.99 -14.54
CA LYS A 9 -4.78 2.37 -14.01
C LYS A 9 -6.05 3.25 -13.94
N PRO A 10 -7.00 3.20 -14.90
CA PRO A 10 -8.29 3.91 -14.83
C PRO A 10 -9.18 3.61 -13.62
N THR A 11 -9.05 2.45 -12.97
CA THR A 11 -9.87 2.09 -11.80
C THR A 11 -9.37 2.70 -10.49
N TRP A 12 -8.23 3.41 -10.53
CA TRP A 12 -7.63 4.05 -9.35
C TRP A 12 -8.63 4.88 -8.54
N TRP A 13 -9.41 5.74 -9.20
CA TRP A 13 -10.40 6.58 -8.51
C TRP A 13 -11.60 5.77 -8.01
N ARG A 14 -11.99 4.68 -8.68
CA ARG A 14 -13.02 3.79 -8.13
C ARG A 14 -12.52 3.14 -6.84
N PHE A 15 -11.29 2.65 -6.85
CA PHE A 15 -10.66 2.07 -5.67
C PHE A 15 -10.41 3.11 -4.57
N ALA A 16 -10.01 4.34 -4.89
CA ALA A 16 -9.80 5.38 -3.89
C ALA A 16 -11.06 5.67 -3.07
N GLN A 17 -12.22 5.63 -3.73
CA GLN A 17 -13.54 5.78 -3.12
C GLN A 17 -13.88 4.54 -2.28
N ASP A 18 -13.61 3.34 -2.79
CA ASP A 18 -13.80 2.08 -2.08
C ASP A 18 -12.96 2.00 -0.79
N LEU A 19 -11.67 2.39 -0.86
CA LEU A 19 -10.77 2.54 0.28
C LEU A 19 -11.33 3.51 1.30
N GLN A 20 -11.77 4.69 0.85
CA GLN A 20 -12.34 5.75 1.69
C GLN A 20 -13.58 5.28 2.46
N ASP A 21 -14.52 4.66 1.76
CA ASP A 21 -15.87 4.43 2.28
C ASP A 21 -16.00 3.08 3.00
N ARG A 22 -15.23 2.07 2.60
CA ARG A 22 -15.42 0.69 3.10
C ARG A 22 -14.24 0.16 3.93
N ILE A 23 -13.02 0.61 3.67
CA ILE A 23 -11.82 0.04 4.32
C ILE A 23 -11.29 0.96 5.44
N LEU A 24 -11.12 2.26 5.19
CA LEU A 24 -10.65 3.22 6.21
C LEU A 24 -11.49 3.28 7.49
N PRO A 25 -12.80 2.97 7.50
CA PRO A 25 -13.55 2.85 8.75
C PRO A 25 -12.98 1.83 9.75
N ILE A 26 -12.34 0.74 9.28
CA ILE A 26 -11.66 -0.23 10.15
C ILE A 26 -10.55 0.46 10.94
N TYR A 27 -9.70 1.20 10.23
CA TYR A 27 -8.58 1.93 10.81
C TYR A 27 -9.00 3.12 11.67
N MET A 28 -10.12 3.76 11.34
CA MET A 28 -10.72 4.76 12.22
C MET A 28 -11.13 4.14 13.56
N GLU A 29 -11.58 2.89 13.58
CA GLU A 29 -11.91 2.19 14.83
C GLU A 29 -10.65 1.79 15.61
N HIS A 30 -9.57 1.38 14.93
CA HIS A 30 -8.27 1.16 15.57
C HIS A 30 -7.82 2.44 16.30
N GLU A 31 -7.91 3.58 15.62
CA GLU A 31 -7.53 4.89 16.15
C GLU A 31 -8.38 5.31 17.36
N LYS A 32 -9.65 4.93 17.42
CA LYS A 32 -10.52 5.22 18.58
C LYS A 32 -10.24 4.31 19.78
N ARG A 33 -9.71 3.10 19.54
CA ARG A 33 -9.64 2.04 20.53
C ARG A 33 -8.24 1.84 21.10
N PHE A 34 -7.31 1.32 20.31
CA PHE A 34 -5.98 0.91 20.78
C PHE A 34 -4.83 1.69 20.16
N ASP A 35 -5.05 2.40 19.04
CA ASP A 35 -4.03 3.12 18.30
C ASP A 35 -4.33 4.63 18.17
N PRO A 36 -4.50 5.38 19.28
CA PRO A 36 -4.87 6.79 19.24
C PRO A 36 -3.86 7.71 18.52
N TRP A 37 -2.65 7.20 18.27
CA TRP A 37 -1.59 7.92 17.56
C TRP A 37 -1.55 7.60 16.06
N GLY A 38 -2.35 6.64 15.60
CA GLY A 38 -2.42 6.19 14.21
C GLY A 38 -1.07 5.69 13.71
N VAL A 39 -0.42 4.80 14.47
CA VAL A 39 0.81 4.10 14.05
C VAL A 39 0.47 3.14 12.89
N HIS A 40 -0.62 2.39 13.06
CA HIS A 40 -1.19 1.47 12.07
C HIS A 40 -2.60 1.97 11.66
N GLY A 41 -2.79 3.29 11.64
CA GLY A 41 -4.07 3.95 11.36
C GLY A 41 -4.25 4.33 9.88
N ARG A 42 -5.23 5.20 9.60
CA ARG A 42 -5.65 5.57 8.24
C ARG A 42 -4.50 6.12 7.40
N MET A 43 -3.68 7.01 7.96
CA MET A 43 -2.57 7.62 7.22
C MET A 43 -1.52 6.60 6.75
N HIS A 44 -1.23 5.61 7.60
CA HIS A 44 -0.31 4.52 7.27
C HIS A 44 -0.77 3.82 5.98
N ILE A 45 -2.01 3.34 6.01
CA ILE A 45 -2.60 2.55 4.93
C ILE A 45 -2.69 3.37 3.65
N CYS A 46 -3.11 4.63 3.75
CA CYS A 46 -3.19 5.52 2.60
C CYS A 46 -1.84 5.68 1.90
N ARG A 47 -0.74 5.83 2.66
CA ARG A 47 0.60 5.95 2.07
C ARG A 47 1.11 4.62 1.51
N SER A 48 0.92 3.53 2.25
CA SER A 48 1.30 2.19 1.75
C SER A 48 0.64 1.90 0.40
N VAL A 49 -0.65 2.20 0.27
CA VAL A 49 -1.40 2.02 -0.97
C VAL A 49 -0.86 2.91 -2.10
N ILE A 50 -0.53 4.17 -1.82
CA ILE A 50 0.12 5.07 -2.81
C ILE A 50 1.46 4.49 -3.28
N PHE A 51 2.28 3.97 -2.37
CA PHE A 51 3.57 3.37 -2.72
C PHE A 51 3.40 2.09 -3.53
N ALA A 52 2.48 1.21 -3.12
CA ALA A 52 2.16 -0.02 -3.82
C ALA A 52 1.64 0.24 -5.24
N GLU A 53 0.70 1.17 -5.39
CA GLU A 53 0.17 1.59 -6.69
C GLU A 53 1.29 2.09 -7.61
N TRP A 54 2.17 2.94 -7.10
CA TRP A 54 3.27 3.49 -7.90
C TRP A 54 4.24 2.39 -8.34
N MET A 55 4.64 1.48 -7.44
CA MET A 55 5.52 0.36 -7.77
C MET A 55 4.89 -0.59 -8.80
N ALA A 56 3.59 -0.87 -8.68
CA ALA A 56 2.86 -1.70 -9.64
C ALA A 56 2.84 -1.07 -11.04
N ARG A 57 2.51 0.23 -11.15
CA ARG A 57 2.56 0.96 -12.42
C ARG A 57 3.96 0.98 -13.01
N PHE A 58 4.98 1.17 -12.17
CA PHE A 58 6.37 1.17 -12.62
C PHE A 58 6.75 -0.15 -13.27
N PHE A 59 6.42 -1.30 -12.67
CA PHE A 59 6.72 -2.59 -13.29
C PHE A 59 5.91 -2.86 -14.55
N GLU A 60 4.61 -2.55 -14.56
CA GLU A 60 3.76 -2.70 -15.75
C GLU A 60 4.33 -1.88 -16.93
N ASP A 61 4.72 -0.63 -16.69
CA ASP A 61 5.24 0.28 -17.71
C ASP A 61 6.62 -0.09 -18.25
N ASN A 62 7.44 -0.78 -17.45
CA ASN A 62 8.85 -0.99 -17.78
C ASN A 62 9.22 -2.45 -18.09
N LEU A 63 8.40 -3.43 -17.68
CA LEU A 63 8.73 -4.85 -17.76
C LEU A 63 7.73 -5.69 -18.59
N ALA A 64 6.69 -5.08 -19.15
CA ALA A 64 5.62 -5.77 -19.88
C ALA A 64 5.01 -6.94 -19.07
N VAL A 65 4.94 -6.78 -17.75
CA VAL A 65 4.30 -7.71 -16.83
C VAL A 65 2.91 -7.19 -16.49
N ASP A 66 1.91 -8.05 -16.60
CA ASP A 66 0.54 -7.74 -16.20
C ASP A 66 0.44 -7.79 -14.67
N MET A 67 0.06 -6.67 -14.06
CA MET A 67 -0.06 -6.54 -12.61
C MET A 67 -1.52 -6.59 -12.20
N ASP A 68 -1.84 -7.45 -11.24
CA ASP A 68 -3.17 -7.44 -10.61
C ASP A 68 -3.26 -6.28 -9.61
N PHE A 69 -3.61 -5.10 -10.13
CA PHE A 69 -3.78 -3.90 -9.33
C PHE A 69 -4.80 -4.06 -8.20
N TYR A 70 -5.87 -4.83 -8.41
CA TYR A 70 -6.93 -4.98 -7.42
C TYR A 70 -6.39 -5.79 -6.25
N ALA A 71 -5.73 -6.92 -6.54
CA ALA A 71 -5.09 -7.74 -5.54
C ALA A 71 -4.05 -6.95 -4.73
N ILE A 72 -3.18 -6.19 -5.40
CA ILE A 72 -2.16 -5.36 -4.76
C ILE A 72 -2.80 -4.32 -3.84
N ARG A 73 -3.73 -3.52 -4.37
CA ARG A 73 -4.39 -2.43 -3.64
C ARG A 73 -5.15 -2.96 -2.42
N ILE A 74 -5.94 -4.02 -2.60
CA ILE A 74 -6.75 -4.61 -1.52
C ILE A 74 -5.86 -5.27 -0.47
N ALA A 75 -4.86 -6.07 -0.87
CA ALA A 75 -3.94 -6.69 0.09
C ALA A 75 -3.16 -5.63 0.89
N THR A 76 -2.63 -4.59 0.23
CA THR A 76 -1.97 -3.47 0.93
C THR A 76 -2.95 -2.73 1.82
N ALA A 77 -4.20 -2.51 1.40
CA ALA A 77 -5.20 -1.82 2.20
C ALA A 77 -5.64 -2.59 3.44
N PHE A 78 -5.52 -3.93 3.45
CA PHE A 78 -5.95 -4.79 4.55
C PHE A 78 -4.81 -5.34 5.42
N HIS A 79 -3.54 -5.13 5.07
CA HIS A 79 -2.41 -5.83 5.71
C HIS A 79 -2.36 -5.67 7.25
N ASP A 80 -2.86 -4.55 7.77
CA ASP A 80 -2.94 -4.25 9.20
C ASP A 80 -4.39 -4.18 9.75
N SER A 81 -5.37 -4.66 8.99
CA SER A 81 -6.80 -4.56 9.35
C SER A 81 -7.20 -5.45 10.54
N GLY A 82 -6.42 -6.49 10.86
CA GLY A 82 -6.68 -7.40 11.97
C GLY A 82 -6.03 -6.99 13.29
N ARG A 83 -5.33 -5.85 13.33
CA ARG A 83 -4.58 -5.45 14.52
C ARG A 83 -5.50 -5.16 15.71
N GLU A 84 -5.02 -5.58 16.88
CA GLU A 84 -5.68 -5.33 18.17
C GLU A 84 -4.77 -4.56 19.15
N ASN A 85 -3.49 -4.38 18.79
CA ASN A 85 -2.49 -3.67 19.61
C ASN A 85 -1.34 -3.16 18.70
N ASN A 86 -0.57 -2.19 19.18
CA ASN A 86 0.62 -1.66 18.49
C ASN A 86 1.92 -2.44 18.80
N GLY A 87 2.03 -3.09 19.96
CA GLY A 87 3.30 -3.66 20.47
C GLY A 87 3.55 -5.14 20.17
N ILE A 88 2.64 -5.81 19.47
CA ILE A 88 2.76 -7.21 19.06
C ILE A 88 2.67 -7.24 17.52
N ASP A 89 3.11 -8.29 16.86
CA ASP A 89 3.02 -8.42 15.40
C ASP A 89 2.59 -9.85 15.05
N LEU A 90 1.32 -10.17 15.33
CA LEU A 90 0.76 -11.53 15.25
C LEU A 90 -0.59 -11.60 14.50
N TRP A 91 -1.06 -10.49 13.91
CA TRP A 91 -2.41 -10.39 13.34
C TRP A 91 -2.46 -10.57 11.82
N GLU A 92 -1.37 -10.99 11.18
CA GLU A 92 -1.37 -11.22 9.72
C GLU A 92 -2.47 -12.18 9.29
N LYS A 93 -2.77 -13.21 10.10
CA LYS A 93 -3.85 -14.16 9.83
C LYS A 93 -5.22 -13.51 9.93
N ASP A 94 -5.42 -12.62 10.89
CA ASP A 94 -6.67 -11.88 11.06
C ASP A 94 -6.85 -10.86 9.93
N SER A 95 -5.80 -10.14 9.57
CA SER A 95 -5.77 -9.23 8.40
C SER A 95 -6.05 -9.98 7.09
N SER A 96 -5.42 -11.13 6.89
CA SER A 96 -5.64 -12.03 5.75
C SER A 96 -7.10 -12.49 5.70
N LYS A 97 -7.67 -12.90 6.83
CA LYS A 97 -9.08 -13.29 6.93
C LYS A 97 -10.04 -12.14 6.59
N ASN A 98 -9.80 -10.93 7.11
CA ASN A 98 -10.62 -9.75 6.80
C ASN A 98 -10.58 -9.43 5.30
N CYS A 99 -9.39 -9.49 4.70
CA CYS A 99 -9.18 -9.32 3.26
C CYS A 99 -9.95 -10.37 2.44
N TYR A 100 -9.85 -11.64 2.84
CA TYR A 100 -10.58 -12.74 2.21
C TYR A 100 -12.09 -12.51 2.25
N GLU A 101 -12.63 -12.16 3.42
CA GLU A 101 -14.06 -11.90 3.59
C GLU A 101 -14.53 -10.71 2.76
N TYR A 102 -13.71 -9.65 2.67
CA TYR A 102 -13.97 -8.49 1.84
C TYR A 102 -14.11 -8.87 0.36
N VAL A 103 -13.07 -9.47 -0.22
CA VAL A 103 -13.04 -9.86 -1.66
C VAL A 103 -14.15 -10.86 -1.97
N ARG A 104 -14.40 -11.82 -1.07
CA ARG A 104 -15.48 -12.80 -1.25
C ARG A 104 -16.85 -12.13 -1.24
N SER A 105 -17.08 -11.16 -0.36
CA SER A 105 -18.36 -10.44 -0.25
C SER A 105 -18.63 -9.51 -1.43
N ASP A 106 -17.59 -9.10 -2.16
CA ASP A 106 -17.66 -8.15 -3.26
C ASP A 106 -18.15 -8.74 -4.59
N SER A 107 -18.60 -10.01 -4.62
CA SER A 107 -18.66 -10.77 -5.87
C SER A 107 -20.03 -11.32 -6.27
N HIS A 108 -20.45 -10.87 -7.46
CA HIS A 108 -21.33 -11.59 -8.38
C HIS A 108 -20.53 -12.57 -9.29
N ASP A 109 -19.32 -13.01 -8.89
CA ASP A 109 -18.42 -13.86 -9.69
C ASP A 109 -18.09 -15.18 -8.96
N PRO A 110 -18.35 -16.36 -9.55
CA PRO A 110 -18.06 -17.67 -8.96
C PRO A 110 -16.56 -18.00 -8.78
N ARG A 111 -15.62 -17.21 -9.32
CA ARG A 111 -14.18 -17.30 -9.01
C ARG A 111 -13.79 -16.65 -7.68
N SER A 112 -14.75 -16.04 -6.97
CA SER A 112 -14.48 -15.22 -5.80
C SER A 112 -13.82 -15.94 -4.64
N VAL A 113 -14.01 -17.24 -4.49
CA VAL A 113 -13.37 -18.00 -3.41
C VAL A 113 -11.87 -18.19 -3.66
N GLU A 114 -11.50 -18.71 -4.83
CA GLU A 114 -10.09 -18.90 -5.20
C GLU A 114 -9.37 -17.56 -5.29
N TYR A 115 -10.03 -16.56 -5.90
CA TYR A 115 -9.46 -15.22 -6.01
C TYR A 115 -9.32 -14.54 -4.65
N ALA A 116 -10.32 -14.63 -3.76
CA ALA A 116 -10.19 -14.11 -2.40
C ALA A 116 -9.04 -14.79 -1.64
N SER A 117 -8.87 -16.11 -1.79
CA SER A 117 -7.72 -16.82 -1.21
C SER A 117 -6.39 -16.35 -1.77
N TYR A 118 -6.32 -16.06 -3.08
CA TYR A 118 -5.15 -15.48 -3.70
C TYR A 118 -4.82 -14.10 -3.09
N VAL A 119 -5.78 -13.15 -3.12
CA VAL A 119 -5.57 -11.79 -2.63
C VAL A 119 -5.19 -11.77 -1.15
N SER A 120 -5.86 -12.56 -0.30
CA SER A 120 -5.55 -12.62 1.13
C SER A 120 -4.15 -13.21 1.41
N SER A 121 -3.69 -14.17 0.60
CA SER A 121 -2.36 -14.80 0.76
C SER A 121 -1.19 -13.84 0.53
N LEU A 122 -1.44 -12.69 -0.12
CA LEU A 122 -0.44 -11.64 -0.32
C LEU A 122 -0.05 -10.92 0.98
N ILE A 123 -0.91 -10.95 2.02
CA ILE A 123 -0.67 -10.29 3.32
C ILE A 123 0.33 -11.07 4.19
N GLU A 124 0.27 -12.41 4.16
CA GLU A 124 1.09 -13.23 5.05
C GLU A 124 2.58 -13.09 4.74
N LYS A 125 3.46 -13.01 5.75
CA LYS A 125 4.92 -12.86 5.52
C LYS A 125 5.56 -14.10 4.89
N SER A 126 4.94 -15.27 5.04
CA SER A 126 5.48 -16.54 4.52
C SER A 126 5.07 -16.84 3.08
N GLY A 127 5.98 -17.43 2.32
CA GLY A 127 5.72 -17.99 0.98
C GLY A 127 5.76 -16.99 -0.19
N GLY A 128 6.02 -17.52 -1.39
CA GLY A 128 5.75 -16.87 -2.67
C GLY A 128 6.93 -16.18 -3.36
N LYS A 129 7.02 -16.35 -4.69
CA LYS A 129 7.80 -15.50 -5.61
C LYS A 129 6.92 -14.49 -6.34
N ASP A 130 5.70 -14.26 -5.84
CA ASP A 130 4.72 -13.42 -6.49
C ASP A 130 5.18 -11.94 -6.48
N PRO A 131 5.24 -11.28 -7.65
CA PRO A 131 5.45 -9.83 -7.76
C PRO A 131 4.54 -8.99 -6.87
N ALA A 132 3.23 -9.28 -6.86
CA ALA A 132 2.24 -8.54 -6.09
C ALA A 132 2.53 -8.63 -4.59
N LYS A 133 2.93 -9.81 -4.11
CA LYS A 133 3.32 -10.01 -2.71
C LYS A 133 4.54 -9.16 -2.34
N SER A 134 5.54 -9.09 -3.22
CA SER A 134 6.73 -8.27 -2.99
C SER A 134 6.37 -6.79 -2.91
N ILE A 135 5.49 -6.30 -3.79
CA ILE A 135 4.99 -4.92 -3.77
C ILE A 135 4.24 -4.60 -2.48
N VAL A 136 3.35 -5.50 -2.03
CA VAL A 136 2.59 -5.34 -0.77
C VAL A 136 3.54 -5.21 0.43
N GLN A 137 4.56 -6.06 0.50
CA GLN A 137 5.56 -6.03 1.56
C GLN A 137 6.45 -4.78 1.49
N ASP A 138 6.93 -4.43 0.30
CA ASP A 138 7.81 -3.28 0.09
C ASP A 138 7.13 -1.94 0.42
N ALA A 139 5.82 -1.85 0.18
CA ALA A 139 5.03 -0.67 0.53
C ALA A 139 5.03 -0.42 2.05
N ASP A 140 4.85 -1.47 2.86
CA ASP A 140 4.95 -1.37 4.31
C ASP A 140 6.40 -1.15 4.78
N VAL A 141 7.39 -1.76 4.13
CA VAL A 141 8.81 -1.51 4.42
C VAL A 141 9.17 -0.03 4.29
N LEU A 142 8.66 0.69 3.28
CA LEU A 142 8.90 2.14 3.14
C LEU A 142 8.35 2.93 4.34
N GLU A 143 7.22 2.51 4.92
CA GLU A 143 6.59 3.14 6.09
C GLU A 143 7.40 2.96 7.39
N ILE A 144 8.36 2.04 7.44
CA ILE A 144 9.28 1.87 8.58
C ILE A 144 10.15 3.13 8.80
N MET A 145 10.29 3.99 7.78
CA MET A 145 10.97 5.29 7.91
C MET A 145 10.24 6.27 8.83
N ARG A 146 9.00 6.00 9.26
CA ARG A 146 8.24 6.93 10.10
C ARG A 146 8.91 7.19 11.46
N PRO A 147 8.72 8.39 12.03
CA PRO A 147 9.25 8.73 13.35
C PRO A 147 8.83 7.76 14.47
N CYS A 148 7.60 7.24 14.41
CA CYS A 148 7.04 6.36 15.43
C CYS A 148 7.63 4.94 15.44
N CYS A 149 8.37 4.54 14.40
CA CYS A 149 8.94 3.19 14.31
C CYS A 149 10.31 3.07 15.00
N GLY A 150 10.91 4.17 15.46
CA GLY A 150 12.18 4.12 16.22
C GLY A 150 13.41 3.77 15.38
N HIS A 151 13.32 3.81 14.04
CA HIS A 151 14.43 3.50 13.14
C HIS A 151 15.22 4.72 12.67
N GLY A 152 14.96 5.93 13.19
CA GLY A 152 15.76 7.12 12.88
C GLY A 152 15.53 7.72 11.49
N GLY A 153 14.34 7.54 10.91
CA GLY A 153 14.00 8.12 9.61
C GLY A 153 14.80 7.53 8.45
N LEU A 154 15.00 8.33 7.41
CA LEU A 154 15.84 7.96 6.26
C LEU A 154 17.26 7.50 6.65
N ALA A 155 17.85 8.08 7.70
CA ALA A 155 19.21 7.79 8.10
C ALA A 155 19.38 6.37 8.65
N GLY A 156 18.39 5.85 9.38
CA GLY A 156 18.41 4.46 9.85
C GLY A 156 17.58 3.49 9.00
N PHE A 157 17.03 3.95 7.86
CA PHE A 157 16.38 3.09 6.88
C PHE A 157 17.37 2.10 6.26
N LYS A 158 17.19 0.83 6.57
CA LYS A 158 18.01 -0.27 6.06
C LYS A 158 17.51 -0.69 4.69
N ARG A 159 18.04 -0.03 3.66
CA ARG A 159 17.76 -0.28 2.24
C ARG A 159 17.65 -1.77 1.92
N LYS A 160 18.53 -2.63 2.40
CA LYS A 160 18.50 -4.09 2.12
C LYS A 160 17.16 -4.82 2.37
N TYR A 161 16.24 -4.23 3.14
CA TYR A 161 14.91 -4.81 3.37
C TYR A 161 13.87 -4.44 2.33
N LEU A 162 14.09 -3.37 1.56
CA LEU A 162 13.26 -3.04 0.40
C LEU A 162 13.74 -3.85 -0.80
N ARG A 163 12.92 -4.81 -1.24
CA ARG A 163 13.21 -5.68 -2.37
C ARG A 163 13.13 -4.90 -3.67
N PHE A 164 12.08 -4.10 -3.87
CA PHE A 164 11.80 -3.29 -5.07
C PHE A 164 13.07 -2.69 -5.69
N CYS A 165 13.34 -3.07 -6.93
CA CYS A 165 14.50 -2.63 -7.73
C CYS A 165 15.86 -2.83 -7.05
N GLY A 166 15.93 -3.68 -6.03
CA GLY A 166 17.13 -4.07 -5.31
C GLY A 166 17.70 -5.38 -5.85
N SER A 167 18.85 -5.81 -5.32
CA SER A 167 19.53 -7.02 -5.80
C SER A 167 18.75 -8.32 -5.60
N ALA A 168 17.70 -8.32 -4.77
CA ALA A 168 16.84 -9.47 -4.52
C ALA A 168 15.56 -9.45 -5.38
N ASP A 169 15.35 -8.41 -6.19
CA ASP A 169 14.22 -8.27 -7.10
C ASP A 169 14.51 -8.97 -8.42
N GLU A 170 13.94 -10.15 -8.59
CA GLU A 170 14.10 -10.94 -9.82
C GLU A 170 13.44 -10.26 -11.04
N LEU A 171 12.41 -9.41 -10.83
CA LEU A 171 11.72 -8.71 -11.92
C LEU A 171 12.58 -7.56 -12.47
N ALA A 172 13.17 -6.79 -11.57
CA ALA A 172 13.99 -5.64 -11.92
C ALA A 172 15.44 -6.00 -12.29
N ALA A 173 15.82 -7.28 -12.27
CA ALA A 173 17.21 -7.73 -12.45
C ALA A 173 17.87 -7.21 -13.74
N ASN A 174 17.09 -7.03 -14.81
CA ASN A 174 17.57 -6.54 -16.10
C ASN A 174 17.10 -5.10 -16.41
N LEU A 175 16.47 -4.42 -15.46
CA LEU A 175 15.93 -3.09 -15.70
C LEU A 175 17.04 -2.04 -15.61
N PRO A 176 17.27 -1.25 -16.67
CA PRO A 176 18.23 -0.16 -16.61
C PRO A 176 17.85 0.84 -15.52
N ALA A 177 18.85 1.34 -14.79
CA ALA A 177 18.68 2.33 -13.74
C ALA A 177 17.74 1.92 -12.57
N ALA A 178 17.53 0.61 -12.35
CA ALA A 178 16.70 0.11 -11.24
C ALA A 178 17.15 0.68 -9.88
N SER A 179 18.46 0.72 -9.62
CA SER A 179 19.03 1.27 -8.39
C SER A 179 18.70 2.76 -8.17
N GLU A 180 18.72 3.54 -9.25
CA GLU A 180 18.46 4.97 -9.25
C GLU A 180 16.98 5.24 -9.00
N VAL A 181 16.09 4.50 -9.68
CA VAL A 181 14.64 4.56 -9.46
C VAL A 181 14.31 4.21 -8.01
N ARG A 182 14.92 3.14 -7.50
CA ARG A 182 14.74 2.69 -6.12
C ARG A 182 15.11 3.76 -5.11
N GLU A 183 16.28 4.39 -5.27
CA GLU A 183 16.71 5.44 -4.35
C GLU A 183 15.82 6.68 -4.49
N ALA A 184 15.39 7.03 -5.71
CA ALA A 184 14.45 8.13 -5.93
C ALA A 184 13.11 7.89 -5.21
N LEU A 185 12.56 6.68 -5.28
CA LEU A 185 11.34 6.30 -4.55
C LEU A 185 11.54 6.39 -3.03
N ILE A 186 12.65 5.87 -2.49
CA ILE A 186 12.95 5.94 -1.05
C ILE A 186 12.99 7.40 -0.57
N LEU A 187 13.68 8.27 -1.30
CA LEU A 187 13.81 9.68 -0.93
C LEU A 187 12.48 10.41 -1.01
N GLU A 188 11.68 10.13 -2.04
CA GLU A 188 10.37 10.75 -2.21
C GLU A 188 9.35 10.23 -1.20
N ALA A 189 9.32 8.92 -0.94
CA ALA A 189 8.49 8.30 0.10
C ALA A 189 8.82 8.89 1.48
N TRP A 190 10.10 9.05 1.82
CA TRP A 190 10.49 9.70 3.07
C TRP A 190 9.98 11.14 3.17
N LYS A 191 10.15 11.91 2.09
CA LYS A 191 9.64 13.29 2.04
C LYS A 191 8.11 13.32 2.22
N TRP A 192 7.40 12.40 1.57
CA TRP A 192 5.95 12.30 1.66
C TRP A 192 5.49 11.92 3.06
N ILE A 193 6.14 10.94 3.68
CA ILE A 193 5.92 10.55 5.08
C ILE A 193 6.05 11.77 6.00
N ARG A 194 7.13 12.53 5.90
CA ARG A 194 7.34 13.70 6.76
C ARG A 194 6.23 14.73 6.66
N GLU A 195 5.80 15.05 5.44
CA GLU A 195 4.74 16.04 5.23
C GLU A 195 3.38 15.57 5.71
N THR A 196 3.11 14.29 5.53
CA THR A 196 1.82 13.71 5.85
C THR A 196 1.67 13.35 7.32
N GLU A 197 2.76 13.14 8.07
CA GLU A 197 2.69 13.01 9.54
C GLU A 197 2.18 14.30 10.20
N GLU A 198 2.60 15.47 9.72
CA GLU A 198 2.05 16.75 10.21
C GLU A 198 0.61 16.97 9.72
N PHE A 199 0.32 16.53 8.49
CA PHE A 199 -1.01 16.64 7.89
C PHE A 199 -2.04 15.74 8.60
N LYS A 200 -1.62 14.57 9.09
CA LYS A 200 -2.46 13.58 9.79
C LYS A 200 -3.33 14.20 10.88
N LEU A 201 -2.76 15.09 11.69
CA LEU A 201 -3.48 15.76 12.78
C LEU A 201 -4.62 16.66 12.28
N ARG A 202 -4.49 17.25 11.08
CA ARG A 202 -5.53 18.09 10.46
C ARG A 202 -6.64 17.26 9.82
N MET A 203 -6.34 16.00 9.53
CA MET A 203 -7.22 15.09 8.79
C MET A 203 -8.07 14.19 9.68
N ILE A 204 -7.88 14.23 11.00
CA ILE A 204 -8.45 13.25 11.94
C ILE A 204 -9.99 13.13 11.82
N THR A 205 -10.68 14.23 11.54
CA THR A 205 -12.14 14.31 11.36
C THR A 205 -12.60 14.40 9.90
N SER A 206 -11.68 14.35 8.94
CA SER A 206 -12.05 14.50 7.53
C SER A 206 -12.86 13.30 7.04
N PRO A 207 -14.06 13.51 6.47
CA PRO A 207 -14.85 12.45 5.84
C PRO A 207 -14.28 12.03 4.48
N ALA A 208 -13.39 12.85 3.89
CA ALA A 208 -12.74 12.60 2.60
C ALA A 208 -11.22 12.35 2.79
N TYR A 209 -10.86 11.62 3.85
CA TYR A 209 -9.49 11.37 4.29
C TYR A 209 -8.49 11.05 3.16
N PHE A 210 -8.74 10.00 2.37
CA PHE A 210 -7.83 9.58 1.30
C PHE A 210 -7.87 10.54 0.12
N ILE A 211 -9.07 11.01 -0.25
CA ILE A 211 -9.23 11.94 -1.37
C ILE A 211 -8.50 13.26 -1.12
N SER A 212 -8.63 13.83 0.08
CA SER A 212 -7.87 15.02 0.47
C SER A 212 -6.35 14.78 0.51
N LEU A 213 -5.91 13.55 0.77
CA LEU A 213 -4.50 13.19 0.69
C LEU A 213 -4.00 13.19 -0.77
N LEU A 214 -4.82 12.67 -1.70
CA LEU A 214 -4.54 12.73 -3.14
C LEU A 214 -4.58 14.16 -3.68
N ASP A 215 -5.52 14.99 -3.23
CA ASP A 215 -5.58 16.42 -3.58
C ASP A 215 -4.31 17.15 -3.10
N LYS A 216 -3.83 16.85 -1.89
CA LYS A 216 -2.54 17.37 -1.40
C LYS A 216 -1.39 16.94 -2.31
N LEU A 217 -1.38 15.69 -2.74
CA LEU A 217 -0.34 15.17 -3.62
C LEU A 217 -0.32 15.88 -4.99
N ASP A 218 -1.50 16.13 -5.58
CA ASP A 218 -1.60 16.89 -6.83
C ASP A 218 -1.16 18.34 -6.65
N HIS A 219 -1.60 18.99 -5.57
CA HIS A 219 -1.18 20.35 -5.24
C HIS A 219 0.35 20.46 -5.10
N ASP A 220 0.98 19.46 -4.48
CA ASP A 220 2.41 19.38 -4.27
C ASP A 220 3.17 18.66 -5.41
N ARG A 221 2.59 18.44 -6.59
CA ARG A 221 3.16 17.55 -7.62
C ARG A 221 4.61 17.81 -8.01
N ARG A 222 5.03 19.09 -8.05
CA ARG A 222 6.43 19.47 -8.34
C ARG A 222 7.42 18.96 -7.30
N ARG A 223 6.95 18.74 -6.07
CA ARG A 223 7.73 18.27 -4.92
C ARG A 223 7.74 16.74 -4.86
N PHE A 224 6.80 16.09 -5.52
CA PHE A 224 6.59 14.64 -5.54
C PHE A 224 6.45 14.13 -6.99
N PRO A 225 7.49 14.26 -7.82
CA PRO A 225 7.41 13.94 -9.24
C PRO A 225 7.11 12.47 -9.53
N LEU A 226 7.45 11.53 -8.65
CA LEU A 226 7.11 10.12 -8.83
C LEU A 226 5.66 9.85 -8.41
N LEU A 227 5.32 10.16 -7.16
CA LEU A 227 4.03 9.81 -6.57
C LEU A 227 2.88 10.59 -7.22
N SER A 228 3.12 11.83 -7.66
CA SER A 228 2.08 12.63 -8.33
C SER A 228 1.70 12.13 -9.72
N THR A 229 2.37 11.10 -10.26
CA THR A 229 1.89 10.42 -11.49
C THR A 229 0.60 9.64 -11.27
N LEU A 230 0.17 9.48 -10.01
CA LEU A 230 -1.10 8.85 -9.64
C LEU A 230 -2.31 9.80 -9.76
N VAL A 231 -2.08 11.12 -9.91
CA VAL A 231 -3.10 12.19 -9.81
C VAL A 231 -3.04 13.23 -10.93
#